data_AF-A0A812YK57-F1
#
_entry.id   AF-A0A812YK57-F1
#
_cell.length_a   1.000
_cell.length_b   1.000
_cell.length_c   1.000
_cell.angle_alpha   90.00
_cell.angle_beta   90.00
_cell.angle_gamma   90.00
#
_symmetry.space_group_name_H-M   'P 1'
#
loop_
_entity.id
_entity.type
_entity.pdbx_description
1 polymer ?
#
loop_
_entity_poly.entity_id
_entity_poly.type
_entity_poly.pdbx_seq_one_letter_code
_entity_poly.pdbx_strand_id
1 'polypeptide(L)'
;MAPIVWMLSVVVGVVASQETCEEMSHLQVTGHSMEASSELFWQGYGGVGWIWMWVLGLLGRDTVHWGGFEGTAKVGLALMSNEHQGDKFETVASAAGIIGLLPGCFKDQGLCDGYEHDDLLTALSNSGPMKRAFTMCLDETPAGGGKLFLGMPQTIPANATAMQMVDVYNKYNYAYAIYAPNLTDETVTFSFGSEVVGTQSYHTWFSNEGLYSYVDSGTRGLQLPLDIFGKVTHHVYDRIKHHDKECEKHWGDGLLDQLKKLGAEGTGVLLEVNEAQKSCAMDHVQDLVIRVNGNDVVVFKSSFFYETEPCSQRYQISWCGVEGTAVILGTAFFWGKNLLFDTSTIKVGGVPYLYDLGPADGCQKDYGQIPGNEISLSGPPGQVLGINGTITAVVKVGTPPQELTVQLDTGSAKFFAVHKECRKLMNCFMVNPPSGTSITISQKSWQKGNTCQKQASAFVDAMLIQSAVSCSKTGGENLLTCDCPDKQPCYVAMVEAIQKSLIPAEVCGISRKACGEPVDFLPSLSSSFQPQSMSYKFAKAPQDQHVTANCQHNCQYN
;
A
#
# COMPACT_ATOMS: atom_id res chain seq x y z
N MET A 1 4.32 -8.43 -67.53
CA MET A 1 5.27 -8.15 -66.43
C MET A 1 4.50 -8.19 -65.13
N ALA A 2 5.05 -8.92 -64.17
CA ALA A 2 4.55 -9.18 -62.83
C ALA A 2 4.57 -7.90 -61.93
N PRO A 3 4.22 -7.95 -60.63
CA PRO A 3 2.88 -8.27 -60.10
C PRO A 3 2.51 -7.44 -58.83
N ILE A 4 1.33 -7.74 -58.26
CA ILE A 4 1.00 -7.80 -56.81
C ILE A 4 1.00 -6.49 -55.97
N VAL A 5 -0.22 -6.13 -55.56
CA VAL A 5 -0.59 -5.30 -54.40
C VAL A 5 -0.80 -6.24 -53.21
N TRP A 6 -0.10 -6.09 -52.08
CA TRP A 6 -0.51 -6.60 -50.76
C TRP A 6 -0.01 -5.69 -49.61
N MET A 7 -1.00 -5.23 -48.83
CA MET A 7 -1.10 -4.89 -47.40
C MET A 7 -0.01 -4.14 -46.61
N LEU A 8 -0.50 -3.04 -46.00
CA LEU A 8 -0.01 -2.39 -44.78
C LEU A 8 0.17 -3.36 -43.60
N SER A 9 1.27 -3.17 -42.87
CA SER A 9 1.33 -3.27 -41.41
C SER A 9 2.42 -2.33 -40.93
N VAL A 10 2.03 -1.20 -40.34
CA VAL A 10 2.95 -0.24 -39.71
C VAL A 10 2.99 -0.59 -38.23
N VAL A 11 4.13 -1.08 -37.77
CA VAL A 11 4.51 -1.13 -36.35
C VAL A 11 5.58 -0.06 -36.17
N VAL A 12 5.25 1.03 -35.46
CA VAL A 12 6.18 2.09 -35.10
C VAL A 12 6.90 1.67 -33.82
N GLY A 13 8.20 1.40 -33.92
CA GLY A 13 9.09 1.20 -32.78
C GLY A 13 9.72 2.52 -32.34
N VAL A 14 9.75 2.76 -31.03
CA VAL A 14 10.43 3.90 -30.39
C VAL A 14 11.93 3.61 -30.29
N VAL A 15 12.76 4.59 -30.63
CA VAL A 15 14.22 4.55 -30.52
C VAL A 15 14.63 4.93 -29.09
N ALA A 16 15.34 4.04 -28.40
CA ALA A 16 16.13 4.35 -27.21
C ALA A 16 17.57 4.68 -27.62
N SER A 17 18.23 5.61 -26.90
CA SER A 17 19.62 6.00 -27.17
C SER A 17 20.58 4.84 -26.95
N GLN A 18 21.52 4.69 -27.89
CA GLN A 18 22.46 3.58 -28.03
C GLN A 18 23.43 3.42 -26.84
N GLU A 19 23.61 4.46 -26.01
CA GLU A 19 24.36 4.38 -24.75
C GLU A 19 23.69 3.50 -23.68
N THR A 20 22.37 3.29 -23.75
CA THR A 20 21.64 2.50 -22.74
C THR A 20 21.62 1.00 -23.05
N CYS A 21 21.85 0.61 -24.31
CA CYS A 21 21.78 -0.79 -24.74
C CYS A 21 23.10 -1.57 -24.53
N GLU A 22 24.24 -0.89 -24.43
CA GLU A 22 25.55 -1.55 -24.26
C GLU A 22 25.89 -1.88 -22.79
N GLU A 23 25.23 -1.28 -21.81
CA GLU A 23 25.48 -1.60 -20.38
C GLU A 23 24.72 -2.84 -19.85
N MET A 24 23.73 -3.35 -20.59
CA MET A 24 22.79 -4.36 -20.05
C MET A 24 22.97 -5.79 -20.59
N SER A 25 23.89 -6.05 -21.52
CA SER A 25 24.08 -7.36 -22.14
C SER A 25 25.13 -8.27 -21.44
N HIS A 26 25.65 -7.88 -20.28
CA HIS A 26 26.87 -8.48 -19.71
C HIS A 26 26.77 -8.99 -18.26
N LEU A 27 25.63 -9.52 -17.84
CA LEU A 27 25.48 -10.14 -16.51
C LEU A 27 25.44 -11.68 -16.60
N GLN A 28 26.54 -12.34 -16.23
CA GLN A 28 26.57 -13.74 -15.84
C GLN A 28 27.11 -13.88 -14.43
N VAL A 29 26.45 -14.72 -13.62
CA VAL A 29 26.90 -15.12 -12.28
C VAL A 29 27.78 -16.37 -12.42
N THR A 30 29.07 -16.25 -12.13
CA THR A 30 29.97 -17.41 -11.95
C THR A 30 30.30 -17.54 -10.46
N GLY A 31 30.07 -18.74 -9.93
CA GLY A 31 30.02 -19.00 -8.49
C GLY A 31 31.38 -18.94 -7.78
N HIS A 32 31.33 -18.57 -6.49
CA HIS A 32 31.76 -19.41 -5.37
C HIS A 32 31.22 -18.81 -4.05
N SER A 33 30.58 -19.68 -3.25
CA SER A 33 30.06 -19.51 -1.87
C SER A 33 29.53 -18.11 -1.48
N MET A 34 28.20 -17.95 -1.55
CA MET A 34 27.48 -16.92 -0.80
C MET A 34 27.17 -17.45 0.61
N GLU A 35 27.94 -17.03 1.61
CA GLU A 35 27.41 -17.01 2.99
C GLU A 35 26.55 -15.76 3.11
N ALA A 36 25.24 -15.94 3.16
CA ALA A 36 24.29 -14.86 3.23
C ALA A 36 23.53 -14.99 4.55
N SER A 37 23.65 -14.00 5.42
CA SER A 37 22.86 -13.88 6.66
C SER A 37 21.97 -12.64 6.64
N SER A 38 21.61 -12.17 5.45
CA SER A 38 20.62 -11.11 5.30
C SER A 38 19.24 -11.62 5.68
N GLU A 39 18.57 -10.90 6.59
CA GLU A 39 17.15 -11.05 6.79
C GLU A 39 16.47 -10.62 5.48
N LEU A 40 15.82 -11.54 4.80
CA LEU A 40 14.85 -11.16 3.78
C LEU A 40 13.63 -10.59 4.49
N PHE A 41 12.93 -9.68 3.83
CA PHE A 41 11.62 -9.28 4.27
C PHE A 41 10.61 -9.58 3.19
N TRP A 42 9.46 -10.08 3.62
CA TRP A 42 8.27 -10.18 2.81
C TRP A 42 7.19 -9.29 3.41
N GLN A 43 6.40 -8.63 2.57
CA GLN A 43 5.24 -7.88 3.03
C GLN A 43 4.08 -8.10 2.08
N GLY A 44 2.98 -8.66 2.59
CA GLY A 44 1.70 -8.68 1.91
C GLY A 44 0.92 -7.39 2.16
N TYR A 45 0.23 -6.92 1.14
CA TYR A 45 -0.73 -5.84 1.16
C TYR A 45 -2.02 -6.31 0.50
N GLY A 46 -3.13 -5.99 1.13
CA GLY A 46 -4.44 -6.33 0.63
C GLY A 46 -5.33 -6.80 1.76
N GLY A 47 -6.60 -6.42 1.65
CA GLY A 47 -7.60 -6.70 2.67
C GLY A 47 -7.82 -8.18 2.91
N VAL A 48 -8.74 -8.43 3.82
CA VAL A 48 -9.13 -9.75 4.25
C VAL A 48 -9.43 -10.67 3.05
N GLY A 49 -8.73 -11.80 2.98
CA GLY A 49 -9.00 -12.87 2.01
C GLY A 49 -8.29 -12.72 0.67
N TRP A 50 -7.70 -11.56 0.36
CA TRP A 50 -7.07 -11.31 -0.94
C TRP A 50 -5.81 -10.46 -0.77
N ILE A 51 -4.63 -11.11 -0.83
CA ILE A 51 -3.36 -10.40 -0.99
C ILE A 51 -3.33 -9.86 -2.42
N TRP A 52 -3.59 -8.57 -2.55
CA TRP A 52 -3.59 -7.85 -3.83
C TRP A 52 -2.16 -7.56 -4.28
N MET A 53 -1.31 -7.15 -3.34
CA MET A 53 0.10 -6.87 -3.58
C MET A 53 0.94 -7.62 -2.56
N TRP A 54 2.10 -8.10 -2.95
CA TRP A 54 3.13 -8.55 -2.05
C TRP A 54 4.46 -8.05 -2.55
N VAL A 55 5.35 -7.78 -1.61
CA VAL A 55 6.69 -7.29 -1.85
C VAL A 55 7.67 -8.26 -1.23
N LEU A 56 8.72 -8.58 -1.97
CA LEU A 56 9.85 -9.35 -1.46
C LEU A 56 11.13 -8.55 -1.67
N GLY A 57 11.98 -8.52 -0.66
CA GLY A 57 13.22 -7.77 -0.75
C GLY A 57 14.24 -8.11 0.33
N LEU A 58 15.30 -7.33 0.36
CA LEU A 58 16.40 -7.45 1.32
C LEU A 58 16.20 -6.48 2.47
N LEU A 59 16.54 -6.88 3.69
CA LEU A 59 16.55 -5.97 4.82
C LEU A 59 17.93 -5.33 4.97
N GLY A 60 17.95 -4.01 5.05
CA GLY A 60 19.12 -3.23 5.44
C GLY A 60 18.82 -2.38 6.66
N ARG A 61 19.86 -1.72 7.18
CA ARG A 61 19.72 -0.61 8.11
C ARG A 61 20.31 0.63 7.48
N ASP A 62 19.63 1.76 7.67
CA ASP A 62 20.17 3.05 7.24
C ASP A 62 19.74 4.17 8.17
N THR A 63 20.43 5.30 8.08
CA THR A 63 20.04 6.54 8.74
C THR A 63 18.79 7.10 8.05
N VAL A 64 17.76 7.42 8.83
CA VAL A 64 16.55 8.07 8.36
C VAL A 64 16.43 9.43 9.04
N HIS A 65 16.18 10.47 8.25
CA HIS A 65 15.88 11.81 8.74
C HIS A 65 14.43 12.16 8.38
N TRP A 66 13.62 12.50 9.38
CA TRP A 66 12.19 12.76 9.17
C TRP A 66 11.63 13.69 10.24
N GLY A 67 10.96 14.77 9.82
CA GLY A 67 10.32 15.74 10.74
C GLY A 67 11.27 16.31 11.80
N GLY A 68 12.52 16.61 11.44
CA GLY A 68 13.54 17.12 12.37
C GLY A 68 14.17 16.06 13.29
N PHE A 69 13.75 14.79 13.19
CA PHE A 69 14.34 13.67 13.90
C PHE A 69 15.30 12.88 12.99
N GLU A 70 16.24 12.20 13.61
CA GLU A 70 17.22 11.34 12.95
C GLU A 70 17.37 10.04 13.73
N GLY A 71 17.42 8.90 13.06
CA GLY A 71 17.69 7.60 13.69
C GLY A 71 18.05 6.52 12.69
N THR A 72 18.70 5.45 13.15
CA THR A 72 19.00 4.29 12.31
C THR A 72 17.83 3.32 12.33
N ALA A 73 17.15 3.15 11.20
CA ALA A 73 15.98 2.28 11.06
C ALA A 73 16.28 1.10 10.14
N LYS A 74 15.47 0.04 10.25
CA LYS A 74 15.43 -1.01 9.23
C LYS A 74 14.71 -0.48 8.00
N VAL A 75 15.29 -0.74 6.83
CA VAL A 75 14.74 -0.37 5.53
C VAL A 75 14.71 -1.62 4.65
N GLY A 76 13.51 -2.02 4.27
CA GLY A 76 13.32 -3.04 3.25
C GLY A 76 13.69 -2.48 1.88
N LEU A 77 14.51 -3.21 1.13
CA LEU A 77 14.80 -2.93 -0.27
C LEU A 77 14.01 -3.92 -1.13
N ALA A 78 12.86 -3.48 -1.62
CA ALA A 78 11.98 -4.28 -2.46
C ALA A 78 12.66 -4.60 -3.80
N LEU A 79 12.92 -5.88 -4.02
CA LEU A 79 13.49 -6.41 -5.26
C LEU A 79 12.42 -7.02 -6.17
N MET A 80 11.24 -7.28 -5.62
CA MET A 80 10.12 -7.87 -6.34
C MET A 80 8.77 -7.44 -5.82
N SER A 81 7.79 -7.46 -6.72
CA SER A 81 6.37 -7.37 -6.40
C SER A 81 5.51 -8.10 -7.45
N ASN A 82 4.30 -8.55 -7.07
CA ASN A 82 3.33 -9.11 -8.02
C ASN A 82 2.52 -8.07 -8.80
N GLU A 83 2.41 -6.87 -8.25
CA GLU A 83 1.83 -5.70 -8.92
C GLU A 83 2.92 -4.63 -9.03
N HIS A 84 2.93 -3.81 -10.08
CA HIS A 84 3.74 -2.59 -9.97
C HIS A 84 3.13 -1.77 -8.84
N GLN A 85 3.95 -1.33 -7.89
CA GLN A 85 3.59 -0.13 -7.14
C GLN A 85 3.36 0.96 -8.17
N GLY A 86 2.09 1.36 -8.33
CA GLY A 86 1.64 2.23 -9.42
C GLY A 86 0.63 1.61 -10.41
N ASP A 87 0.51 0.30 -10.62
CA ASP A 87 -0.43 -0.25 -11.64
C ASP A 87 -1.89 -0.35 -11.16
N LYS A 88 -2.11 -0.46 -9.85
CA LYS A 88 -3.43 -0.23 -9.21
C LYS A 88 -3.49 1.06 -8.42
N PHE A 89 -2.37 1.76 -8.41
CA PHE A 89 -2.23 3.11 -7.89
C PHE A 89 -1.84 3.98 -9.09
N GLU A 90 -2.60 3.90 -10.20
CA GLU A 90 -2.25 4.48 -11.53
C GLU A 90 -2.04 6.00 -11.50
N THR A 91 -2.31 6.63 -10.36
CA THR A 91 -2.07 8.06 -10.12
C THR A 91 -0.95 8.35 -9.11
N VAL A 92 -0.31 7.32 -8.56
CA VAL A 92 0.83 7.37 -7.62
C VAL A 92 2.06 6.69 -8.24
N ALA A 93 2.35 7.03 -9.50
CA ALA A 93 3.62 6.73 -10.15
C ALA A 93 4.85 7.33 -9.40
N SER A 94 4.62 8.13 -8.34
CA SER A 94 5.64 8.89 -7.61
C SER A 94 6.11 8.31 -6.27
N ALA A 95 5.44 7.29 -5.71
CA ALA A 95 5.90 6.69 -4.45
C ALA A 95 7.04 5.70 -4.71
N ALA A 96 8.20 5.98 -4.15
CA ALA A 96 9.38 5.12 -4.12
C ALA A 96 9.27 4.00 -3.07
N GLY A 97 8.18 3.89 -2.31
CA GLY A 97 8.00 2.87 -1.26
C GLY A 97 6.83 3.14 -0.32
N ILE A 98 6.79 2.40 0.80
CA ILE A 98 5.78 2.54 1.87
C ILE A 98 6.50 2.69 3.22
N ILE A 99 6.06 3.65 4.03
CA ILE A 99 6.37 3.73 5.46
C ILE A 99 5.15 3.25 6.25
N GLY A 100 5.33 2.12 6.93
CA GLY A 100 4.45 1.69 8.00
C GLY A 100 4.60 2.56 9.25
N LEU A 101 3.47 2.96 9.84
CA LEU A 101 3.38 3.77 11.06
C LEU A 101 2.87 2.99 12.28
N LEU A 102 2.64 1.69 12.14
CA LEU A 102 2.32 0.79 13.25
C LEU A 102 3.56 0.38 14.05
N PRO A 103 3.40 0.08 15.35
CA PRO A 103 4.27 -0.81 16.09
C PRO A 103 4.34 -2.15 15.42
N GLY A 104 5.56 -2.58 15.24
CA GLY A 104 5.81 -3.92 14.78
C GLY A 104 7.28 -4.15 14.61
N CYS A 105 7.54 -5.29 14.01
CA CYS A 105 8.88 -5.73 13.70
C CYS A 105 8.91 -6.30 12.29
N PHE A 106 10.09 -6.30 11.68
CA PHE A 106 10.26 -6.89 10.34
C PHE A 106 10.23 -8.42 10.32
N LYS A 107 10.26 -9.11 11.47
CA LYS A 107 10.29 -10.59 11.56
C LYS A 107 9.03 -11.20 10.93
N ASP A 108 9.25 -12.09 9.96
CA ASP A 108 8.21 -12.57 9.04
C ASP A 108 7.14 -13.52 9.62
N GLN A 109 7.29 -14.07 10.84
CA GLN A 109 6.36 -15.10 11.34
C GLN A 109 6.21 -15.20 12.87
N GLY A 110 6.56 -14.17 13.64
CA GLY A 110 6.44 -14.19 15.09
C GLY A 110 5.87 -12.88 15.62
N LEU A 111 5.10 -12.98 16.70
CA LEU A 111 4.95 -11.87 17.65
C LEU A 111 6.33 -11.25 17.83
N CYS A 112 6.44 -9.92 17.78
CA CYS A 112 7.68 -9.27 18.19
C CYS A 112 8.00 -9.80 19.59
N ASP A 113 9.14 -10.48 19.73
CA ASP A 113 9.55 -11.10 20.98
C ASP A 113 9.65 -9.97 22.02
N GLY A 114 8.61 -9.80 22.84
CA GLY A 114 8.49 -8.82 23.92
C GLY A 114 9.18 -7.47 23.69
N TYR A 115 8.42 -6.46 23.26
CA TYR A 115 8.85 -5.05 23.17
C TYR A 115 9.96 -4.71 22.15
N GLU A 116 10.51 -5.69 21.42
CA GLU A 116 11.44 -5.46 20.30
C GLU A 116 10.71 -4.93 19.06
N HIS A 117 10.17 -3.72 19.16
CA HIS A 117 9.72 -2.98 18.00
C HIS A 117 10.95 -2.43 17.25
N ASP A 118 11.06 -2.71 15.96
CA ASP A 118 12.13 -2.20 15.08
C ASP A 118 11.59 -1.37 13.91
N ASP A 119 10.33 -0.91 14.02
CA ASP A 119 9.69 0.05 13.14
C ASP A 119 10.37 1.43 13.17
N LEU A 120 10.07 2.24 12.14
CA LEU A 120 10.68 3.57 11.96
C LEU A 120 10.43 4.50 13.15
N LEU A 121 9.20 4.55 13.68
CA LEU A 121 8.88 5.45 14.80
C LEU A 121 9.59 5.01 16.08
N THR A 122 9.77 3.70 16.27
CA THR A 122 10.61 3.18 17.36
C THR A 122 12.08 3.57 17.19
N ALA A 123 12.62 3.45 15.98
CA ALA A 123 14.00 3.85 15.69
C ALA A 123 14.25 5.33 15.98
N LEU A 124 13.38 6.22 15.48
CA LEU A 124 13.44 7.66 15.74
C LEU A 124 13.23 8.01 17.23
N SER A 125 12.38 7.24 17.93
CA SER A 125 12.15 7.42 19.37
C SER A 125 13.33 6.94 20.22
N ASN A 126 14.10 5.96 19.76
CA ASN A 126 15.26 5.45 20.47
C ASN A 126 16.50 6.32 20.28
N SER A 127 16.62 7.00 19.14
CA SER A 127 17.78 7.85 18.81
C SER A 127 17.70 9.25 19.39
N GLY A 128 16.52 9.69 19.86
CA GLY A 128 16.31 11.06 20.32
C GLY A 128 15.17 11.21 21.33
N PRO A 129 14.77 12.45 21.65
CA PRO A 129 13.74 12.71 22.64
C PRO A 129 12.32 12.41 22.13
N MET A 130 12.16 12.00 20.86
CA MET A 130 10.85 11.79 20.24
C MET A 130 10.04 10.75 21.04
N LYS A 131 8.86 11.14 21.51
CA LYS A 131 7.87 10.18 21.97
C LYS A 131 7.33 9.42 20.76
N ARG A 132 7.03 8.14 20.93
CA ARG A 132 6.52 7.29 19.85
C ARG A 132 5.04 7.60 19.59
N ALA A 133 4.81 8.69 18.89
CA ALA A 133 3.48 9.17 18.54
C ALA A 133 3.56 9.98 17.26
N PHE A 134 2.42 10.17 16.59
CA PHE A 134 2.30 11.08 15.47
C PHE A 134 0.88 11.61 15.36
N THR A 135 0.72 12.82 14.82
CA THR A 135 -0.58 13.36 14.43
C THR A 135 -0.64 13.47 12.93
N MET A 136 -1.66 12.87 12.32
CA MET A 136 -1.97 13.04 10.91
C MET A 136 -3.13 14.03 10.78
N CYS A 137 -2.87 15.13 10.10
CA CYS A 137 -3.89 16.10 9.69
C CYS A 137 -4.13 15.94 8.19
N LEU A 138 -5.36 15.61 7.79
CA LEU A 138 -5.77 15.56 6.38
C LEU A 138 -6.87 16.59 6.15
N ASP A 139 -6.56 17.61 5.37
CA ASP A 139 -7.47 18.72 5.11
C ASP A 139 -8.50 18.35 4.03
N GLU A 140 -9.64 19.03 4.01
CA GLU A 140 -10.71 18.81 3.02
C GLU A 140 -10.44 19.50 1.67
N THR A 141 -9.18 19.82 1.37
CA THR A 141 -8.87 20.55 0.14
C THR A 141 -8.92 19.62 -1.07
N PRO A 142 -9.54 20.06 -2.20
CA PRO A 142 -9.50 19.32 -3.45
C PRO A 142 -8.08 19.05 -3.93
N ALA A 143 -7.10 19.87 -3.51
CA ALA A 143 -5.69 19.70 -3.82
C ALA A 143 -5.06 18.41 -3.26
N GLY A 144 -5.72 17.72 -2.31
CA GLY A 144 -5.15 16.56 -1.63
C GLY A 144 -3.93 16.99 -0.82
N GLY A 145 -4.14 17.33 0.45
CA GLY A 145 -3.06 17.90 1.25
C GLY A 145 -3.28 17.70 2.74
N GLY A 146 -2.19 17.80 3.48
CA GLY A 146 -2.21 17.62 4.91
C GLY A 146 -0.84 17.84 5.53
N LYS A 147 -0.75 17.54 6.81
CA LYS A 147 0.50 17.57 7.56
C LYS A 147 0.60 16.34 8.45
N LEU A 148 1.80 15.79 8.52
CA LEU A 148 2.16 14.81 9.53
C LEU A 148 3.09 15.48 10.53
N PHE A 149 2.76 15.29 11.81
CA PHE A 149 3.53 15.80 12.93
C PHE A 149 4.08 14.62 13.72
N LEU A 150 5.38 14.61 13.99
CA LEU A 150 6.02 13.53 14.74
C LEU A 150 6.19 13.88 16.22
N GLY A 151 6.03 12.86 17.07
CA GLY A 151 6.09 12.99 18.52
C GLY A 151 4.74 13.35 19.17
N MET A 152 4.78 13.59 20.48
CA MET A 152 3.60 14.02 21.23
C MET A 152 3.40 15.53 21.11
N PRO A 153 2.17 16.02 20.90
CA PRO A 153 1.88 17.45 20.92
C PRO A 153 2.11 18.03 22.31
N GLN A 154 2.43 19.32 22.37
CA GLN A 154 2.61 20.04 23.64
C GLN A 154 1.31 20.07 24.48
N THR A 155 0.16 20.07 23.81
CA THR A 155 -1.16 20.03 24.45
C THR A 155 -2.13 19.19 23.63
N ILE A 156 -2.89 18.33 24.31
CA ILE A 156 -4.06 17.65 23.74
C ILE A 156 -5.28 18.51 24.09
N PRO A 157 -6.15 18.87 23.13
CA PRO A 157 -7.37 19.62 23.41
C PRO A 157 -8.22 18.93 24.49
N ALA A 158 -8.81 19.70 25.39
CA ALA A 158 -9.62 19.16 26.48
C ALA A 158 -10.88 18.42 26.00
N ASN A 159 -11.35 18.73 24.78
CA ASN A 159 -12.48 18.09 24.11
C ASN A 159 -12.06 16.97 23.16
N ALA A 160 -10.79 16.56 23.13
CA ALA A 160 -10.35 15.46 22.30
C ALA A 160 -11.02 14.15 22.75
N THR A 161 -11.52 13.37 21.79
CA THR A 161 -12.08 12.04 22.06
C THR A 161 -10.95 11.03 22.07
N ALA A 162 -10.75 10.34 23.19
CA ALA A 162 -9.72 9.31 23.34
C ALA A 162 -10.33 7.92 23.14
N MET A 163 -9.75 7.15 22.24
CA MET A 163 -10.12 5.77 21.96
C MET A 163 -8.93 4.86 22.23
N GLN A 164 -9.15 3.83 23.03
CA GLN A 164 -8.13 2.83 23.28
C GLN A 164 -7.93 1.99 22.02
N MET A 165 -6.69 1.77 21.64
CA MET A 165 -6.32 0.87 20.57
C MET A 165 -5.71 -0.39 21.17
N VAL A 166 -5.80 -1.50 20.45
CA VAL A 166 -4.96 -2.66 20.74
C VAL A 166 -4.22 -3.08 19.49
N ASP A 167 -2.99 -3.48 19.70
CA ASP A 167 -2.20 -4.13 18.67
C ASP A 167 -2.82 -5.49 18.44
N VAL A 168 -3.42 -5.67 17.27
CA VAL A 168 -3.96 -6.96 16.90
C VAL A 168 -2.96 -7.70 16.03
N TYR A 169 -2.62 -8.90 16.49
CA TYR A 169 -1.88 -9.87 15.71
C TYR A 169 -2.82 -10.95 15.18
N ASN A 170 -3.01 -10.96 13.87
CA ASN A 170 -3.49 -12.13 13.14
C ASN A 170 -2.31 -12.68 12.32
N LYS A 171 -2.29 -14.00 12.10
CA LYS A 171 -1.50 -14.70 11.06
C LYS A 171 -1.39 -13.93 9.71
N TYR A 172 -2.35 -13.05 9.39
CA TYR A 172 -2.44 -12.36 8.12
C TYR A 172 -2.14 -10.85 8.15
N ASN A 173 -2.34 -10.11 9.26
CA ASN A 173 -2.21 -8.65 9.29
C ASN A 173 -1.84 -8.11 10.69
N TYR A 174 -1.07 -7.00 10.69
CA TYR A 174 -0.88 -6.12 11.85
C TYR A 174 -1.77 -4.90 11.66
N ALA A 175 -2.57 -4.53 12.65
CA ALA A 175 -3.40 -3.33 12.58
C ALA A 175 -3.71 -2.76 13.97
N TYR A 176 -3.98 -1.46 14.07
CA TYR A 176 -4.60 -0.90 15.26
C TYR A 176 -6.10 -1.16 15.23
N ALA A 177 -6.57 -2.11 16.04
CA ALA A 177 -7.99 -2.23 16.26
C ALA A 177 -8.46 -1.25 17.33
N ILE A 178 -9.59 -0.59 17.10
CA ILE A 178 -10.25 0.20 18.13
C ILE A 178 -10.85 -0.76 19.16
N TYR A 179 -10.37 -0.68 20.39
CA TYR A 179 -10.67 -1.61 21.48
C TYR A 179 -11.51 -0.97 22.58
N ALA A 180 -12.41 -1.77 23.16
CA ALA A 180 -13.17 -1.45 24.35
C ALA A 180 -13.07 -2.61 25.37
N PRO A 181 -12.17 -2.51 26.38
CA PRO A 181 -11.83 -3.62 27.27
C PRO A 181 -12.95 -4.18 28.15
N ASN A 182 -14.01 -3.41 28.39
CA ASN A 182 -14.94 -3.68 29.49
C ASN A 182 -16.32 -4.19 29.02
N LEU A 183 -16.45 -4.59 27.76
CA LEU A 183 -17.76 -4.75 27.13
C LEU A 183 -17.93 -6.11 26.45
N THR A 184 -18.21 -7.15 27.23
CA THR A 184 -18.58 -8.44 26.64
C THR A 184 -20.01 -8.47 26.09
N ASP A 185 -20.87 -7.53 26.51
CA ASP A 185 -22.31 -7.55 26.21
C ASP A 185 -22.83 -6.33 25.42
N GLU A 186 -21.97 -5.38 25.03
CA GLU A 186 -22.43 -4.17 24.31
C GLU A 186 -22.45 -4.31 22.79
N THR A 187 -23.30 -3.47 22.18
CA THR A 187 -23.48 -3.36 20.74
C THR A 187 -22.70 -2.15 20.20
N VAL A 188 -21.97 -2.35 19.11
CA VAL A 188 -21.49 -1.25 18.27
C VAL A 188 -22.66 -0.77 17.42
N THR A 189 -22.99 0.51 17.51
CA THR A 189 -24.15 1.09 16.80
C THR A 189 -23.68 2.00 15.68
N PHE A 190 -24.26 1.84 14.50
CA PHE A 190 -23.97 2.61 13.30
C PHE A 190 -25.16 3.51 13.02
N SER A 191 -24.93 4.83 13.03
CA SER A 191 -25.96 5.83 12.74
C SER A 191 -25.55 6.68 11.54
N PHE A 192 -26.47 6.90 10.61
CA PHE A 192 -26.29 7.78 9.47
C PHE A 192 -27.20 8.99 9.67
N GLY A 193 -26.63 10.11 10.14
CA GLY A 193 -27.41 11.19 10.74
C GLY A 193 -28.14 10.73 12.00
N SER A 194 -29.46 10.89 12.04
CA SER A 194 -30.30 10.45 13.17
C SER A 194 -30.81 9.01 13.07
N GLU A 195 -30.59 8.33 11.94
CA GLU A 195 -31.10 6.99 11.68
C GLU A 195 -30.07 5.92 12.05
N VAL A 196 -30.47 4.90 12.81
CA VAL A 196 -29.64 3.73 13.08
C VAL A 196 -29.68 2.80 11.87
N VAL A 197 -28.58 2.71 11.14
CA VAL A 197 -28.43 1.85 9.96
C VAL A 197 -27.91 0.46 10.33
N GLY A 198 -27.32 0.26 11.50
CA GLY A 198 -26.82 -1.06 11.87
C GLY A 198 -26.44 -1.19 13.33
N THR A 199 -26.39 -2.43 13.79
CA THR A 199 -25.76 -2.78 15.06
C THR A 199 -24.95 -4.05 14.87
N GLN A 200 -23.84 -4.15 15.57
CA GLN A 200 -23.01 -5.36 15.64
C GLN A 200 -22.73 -5.67 17.10
N SER A 201 -22.53 -6.94 17.44
CA SER A 201 -21.98 -7.27 18.75
C SER A 201 -20.53 -6.76 18.83
N TYR A 202 -20.07 -6.40 20.03
CA TYR A 202 -18.66 -6.07 20.21
C TYR A 202 -17.72 -7.22 19.80
N HIS A 203 -18.12 -8.48 20.03
CA HIS A 203 -17.38 -9.64 19.54
C HIS A 203 -17.28 -9.66 17.99
N THR A 204 -18.34 -9.26 17.30
CA THR A 204 -18.34 -9.14 15.83
C THR A 204 -17.39 -8.05 15.36
N TRP A 205 -17.39 -6.89 16.02
CA TRP A 205 -16.47 -5.78 15.77
C TRP A 205 -15.01 -6.16 16.00
N PHE A 206 -14.75 -6.94 17.05
CA PHE A 206 -13.41 -7.21 17.54
C PHE A 206 -12.80 -8.54 17.10
N SER A 207 -13.55 -9.60 16.78
CA SER A 207 -12.90 -10.92 16.66
C SER A 207 -13.57 -11.94 15.75
N ASN A 208 -14.54 -11.56 14.91
CA ASN A 208 -15.17 -12.58 14.07
C ASN A 208 -14.20 -13.05 12.97
N GLU A 209 -13.88 -14.35 12.99
CA GLU A 209 -13.12 -15.04 11.93
C GLU A 209 -11.71 -14.47 11.67
N GLY A 210 -11.12 -13.81 12.67
CA GLY A 210 -9.80 -13.18 12.58
C GLY A 210 -9.82 -11.82 11.88
N LEU A 211 -10.98 -11.23 11.65
CA LEU A 211 -11.12 -9.92 11.03
C LEU A 211 -11.44 -8.91 12.11
N TYR A 212 -10.68 -7.82 12.13
CA TYR A 212 -10.78 -6.79 13.15
C TYR A 212 -11.23 -5.52 12.46
N SER A 213 -12.02 -4.70 13.14
CA SER A 213 -12.21 -3.32 12.71
C SER A 213 -10.99 -2.49 13.09
N TYR A 214 -10.34 -1.84 12.11
CA TYR A 214 -9.08 -1.12 12.32
C TYR A 214 -9.00 0.19 11.54
N VAL A 215 -8.03 1.02 11.91
CA VAL A 215 -7.71 2.29 11.26
C VAL A 215 -6.50 2.12 10.36
N ASP A 216 -6.60 2.53 9.10
CA ASP A 216 -5.54 2.34 8.11
C ASP A 216 -5.58 3.36 6.97
N SER A 217 -4.63 4.28 6.95
CA SER A 217 -4.42 5.28 5.91
C SER A 217 -3.90 4.71 4.59
N GLY A 218 -3.39 3.48 4.59
CA GLY A 218 -3.06 2.72 3.39
C GLY A 218 -4.30 2.11 2.71
N THR A 219 -5.42 2.05 3.43
CA THR A 219 -6.72 1.65 2.89
C THR A 219 -7.50 2.86 2.40
N ARG A 220 -7.92 2.81 1.14
CA ARG A 220 -8.80 3.81 0.54
C ARG A 220 -10.14 3.95 1.26
N GLY A 221 -10.64 5.18 1.31
CA GLY A 221 -12.03 5.49 1.58
C GLY A 221 -12.52 4.95 2.92
N LEU A 222 -13.74 4.42 2.94
CA LEU A 222 -14.31 3.73 4.11
C LEU A 222 -14.78 2.35 3.65
N GLN A 223 -14.42 1.29 4.39
CA GLN A 223 -14.96 -0.05 4.13
C GLN A 223 -15.90 -0.45 5.26
N LEU A 224 -17.13 -0.77 4.89
CA LEU A 224 -18.20 -1.14 5.82
C LEU A 224 -18.68 -2.56 5.52
N PRO A 225 -19.21 -3.28 6.53
CA PRO A 225 -20.01 -4.48 6.32
C PRO A 225 -21.09 -4.22 5.28
N LEU A 226 -21.24 -5.15 4.33
CA LEU A 226 -22.12 -4.98 3.18
C LEU A 226 -23.56 -4.62 3.56
N ASP A 227 -24.10 -5.17 4.65
CA ASP A 227 -25.45 -4.89 5.13
C ASP A 227 -25.60 -3.45 5.67
N ILE A 228 -24.58 -2.92 6.32
CA ILE A 228 -24.54 -1.55 6.83
C ILE A 228 -24.38 -0.57 5.67
N PHE A 229 -23.43 -0.84 4.77
CA PHE A 229 -23.22 -0.03 3.58
C PHE A 229 -24.48 0.02 2.69
N GLY A 230 -25.12 -1.14 2.50
CA GLY A 230 -26.35 -1.24 1.74
C GLY A 230 -27.44 -0.32 2.25
N LYS A 231 -27.64 -0.27 3.57
CA LYS A 231 -28.61 0.64 4.19
C LYS A 231 -28.23 2.11 4.07
N VAL A 232 -26.94 2.45 4.16
CA VAL A 232 -26.45 3.82 3.89
C VAL A 232 -26.78 4.24 2.46
N THR A 233 -26.43 3.42 1.46
CA THR A 233 -26.73 3.74 0.06
C THR A 233 -28.23 3.75 -0.24
N HIS A 234 -29.00 2.87 0.41
CA HIS A 234 -30.45 2.82 0.25
C HIS A 234 -31.13 4.07 0.85
N HIS A 235 -30.63 4.57 1.98
CA HIS A 235 -31.09 5.84 2.55
C HIS A 235 -30.91 6.99 1.56
N VAL A 236 -29.72 7.13 0.97
CA VAL A 236 -29.43 8.17 -0.04
C VAL A 236 -30.34 8.00 -1.27
N TYR A 237 -30.48 6.77 -1.77
CA TYR A 237 -31.38 6.43 -2.87
C TYR A 237 -32.84 6.82 -2.57
N ASP A 238 -33.38 6.44 -1.42
CA ASP A 238 -34.79 6.68 -1.06
C ASP A 238 -35.06 8.18 -0.91
N ARG A 239 -34.12 8.92 -0.32
CA ARG A 239 -34.21 10.38 -0.21
C ARG A 239 -34.26 11.05 -1.58
N ILE A 240 -33.37 10.68 -2.50
CA ILE A 240 -33.38 11.23 -3.86
C ILE A 240 -34.67 10.81 -4.60
N LYS A 241 -34.97 9.51 -4.63
CA LYS A 241 -36.08 8.95 -5.43
C LYS A 241 -37.46 9.41 -4.97
N HIS A 242 -37.67 9.51 -3.66
CA HIS A 242 -38.99 9.72 -3.09
C HIS A 242 -39.21 11.11 -2.49
N HIS A 243 -38.15 11.84 -2.16
CA HIS A 243 -38.26 13.11 -1.44
C HIS A 243 -37.69 14.32 -2.19
N ASP A 244 -36.91 14.12 -3.25
CA ASP A 244 -36.28 15.21 -4.01
C ASP A 244 -36.45 15.05 -5.52
N LYS A 245 -37.54 15.60 -6.05
CA LYS A 245 -37.87 15.52 -7.49
C LYS A 245 -36.89 16.25 -8.39
N GLU A 246 -36.17 17.24 -7.87
CA GLU A 246 -35.16 17.96 -8.63
C GLU A 246 -33.90 17.11 -8.74
N CYS A 247 -33.40 16.56 -7.63
CA CYS A 247 -32.25 15.67 -7.65
C CYS A 247 -32.55 14.36 -8.41
N GLU A 248 -33.76 13.80 -8.28
CA GLU A 248 -34.22 12.65 -9.06
C GLU A 248 -34.07 12.88 -10.57
N LYS A 249 -34.37 14.10 -11.05
CA LYS A 249 -34.24 14.47 -12.47
C LYS A 249 -32.78 14.47 -12.91
N HIS A 250 -31.85 14.89 -12.05
CA HIS A 250 -30.41 14.90 -12.35
C HIS A 250 -29.83 13.49 -12.40
N TRP A 251 -30.27 12.61 -11.50
CA TRP A 251 -29.78 11.23 -11.42
C TRP A 251 -30.42 10.32 -12.48
N GLY A 252 -31.73 10.44 -12.69
CA GLY A 252 -32.49 9.52 -13.55
C GLY A 252 -32.54 8.09 -13.01
N ASP A 253 -33.48 7.30 -13.55
CA ASP A 253 -33.73 5.94 -13.04
C ASP A 253 -32.51 5.02 -13.15
N GLY A 254 -31.71 5.15 -14.21
CA GLY A 254 -30.55 4.28 -14.45
C GLY A 254 -29.45 4.41 -13.38
N LEU A 255 -29.10 5.64 -12.96
CA LEU A 255 -28.08 5.84 -11.92
C LEU A 255 -28.64 5.54 -10.52
N LEU A 256 -29.91 5.84 -10.28
CA LEU A 256 -30.56 5.46 -9.02
C LEU A 256 -30.59 3.93 -8.85
N ASP A 257 -30.89 3.18 -9.92
CA ASP A 257 -30.82 1.73 -9.90
C ASP A 257 -29.39 1.22 -9.65
N GLN A 258 -28.36 1.90 -10.18
CA GLN A 258 -26.97 1.56 -9.88
C GLN A 258 -26.60 1.86 -8.43
N LEU A 259 -27.03 3.00 -7.86
CA LEU A 259 -26.82 3.32 -6.44
C LEU A 259 -27.48 2.27 -5.53
N LYS A 260 -28.69 1.83 -5.88
CA LYS A 260 -29.38 0.76 -5.16
C LYS A 260 -28.66 -0.58 -5.26
N LYS A 261 -28.14 -0.94 -6.44
CA LYS A 261 -27.36 -2.16 -6.64
C LYS A 261 -26.03 -2.13 -5.92
N LEU A 262 -25.37 -0.97 -5.85
CA LEU A 262 -24.12 -0.77 -5.14
C LEU A 262 -24.23 -1.24 -3.68
N GLY A 263 -25.37 -0.95 -3.04
CA GLY A 263 -25.66 -1.41 -1.69
C GLY A 263 -25.85 -2.92 -1.52
N ALA A 264 -26.26 -3.61 -2.59
CA ALA A 264 -26.51 -5.06 -2.57
C ALA A 264 -25.28 -5.88 -3.01
N GLU A 265 -24.48 -5.34 -3.93
CA GLU A 265 -23.37 -6.04 -4.59
C GLU A 265 -21.99 -5.62 -4.04
N GLY A 266 -21.89 -4.50 -3.33
CA GLY A 266 -20.64 -3.99 -2.76
C GLY A 266 -19.69 -3.42 -3.82
N THR A 267 -18.39 -3.58 -3.61
CA THR A 267 -17.27 -2.91 -4.33
C THR A 267 -17.19 -3.15 -5.85
N GLY A 268 -18.11 -3.92 -6.45
CA GLY A 268 -18.07 -4.30 -7.88
C GLY A 268 -18.56 -3.24 -8.87
N VAL A 269 -19.33 -2.24 -8.41
CA VAL A 269 -19.92 -1.21 -9.28
C VAL A 269 -19.22 0.13 -9.05
N LEU A 270 -18.44 0.60 -10.03
CA LEU A 270 -17.92 1.96 -10.04
C LEU A 270 -19.04 2.90 -10.52
N LEU A 271 -19.74 3.53 -9.58
CA LEU A 271 -20.75 4.55 -9.88
C LEU A 271 -20.07 5.91 -10.06
N GLU A 272 -19.93 6.35 -11.31
CA GLU A 272 -19.43 7.69 -11.65
C GLU A 272 -20.61 8.66 -11.86
N VAL A 273 -20.53 9.84 -11.23
CA VAL A 273 -21.53 10.91 -11.29
C VAL A 273 -20.88 12.26 -11.63
N ASN A 274 -21.64 13.21 -12.14
CA ASN A 274 -21.16 14.57 -12.40
C ASN A 274 -21.38 15.52 -11.20
N GLU A 275 -20.85 16.74 -11.28
CA GLU A 275 -21.00 17.76 -10.21
C GLU A 275 -22.46 18.02 -9.82
N ALA A 276 -23.39 18.13 -10.77
CA ALA A 276 -24.79 18.41 -10.46
C ALA A 276 -25.43 17.26 -9.66
N GLN A 277 -25.13 16.02 -10.04
CA GLN A 277 -25.61 14.81 -9.36
C GLN A 277 -25.00 14.69 -7.96
N LYS A 278 -23.68 14.86 -7.83
CA LYS A 278 -22.98 14.86 -6.54
C LYS A 278 -23.49 15.97 -5.63
N SER A 279 -23.63 17.19 -6.15
CA SER A 279 -24.05 18.37 -5.38
C SER A 279 -25.43 18.17 -4.76
N CYS A 280 -26.43 17.73 -5.56
CA CYS A 280 -27.77 17.48 -5.03
C CYS A 280 -27.82 16.24 -4.10
N ALA A 281 -27.01 15.21 -4.35
CA ALA A 281 -26.96 14.05 -3.48
C ALA A 281 -26.37 14.37 -2.10
N MET A 282 -25.42 15.30 -2.00
CA MET A 282 -24.77 15.69 -0.75
C MET A 282 -25.71 16.32 0.30
N ASP A 283 -26.88 16.80 -0.11
CA ASP A 283 -27.95 17.24 0.79
C ASP A 283 -28.61 16.05 1.52
N HIS A 284 -28.52 14.86 0.92
CA HIS A 284 -29.08 13.60 1.43
C HIS A 284 -28.04 12.69 2.09
N VAL A 285 -26.75 12.99 1.94
CA VAL A 285 -25.65 12.31 2.65
C VAL A 285 -25.51 12.91 4.05
N GLN A 286 -25.29 12.04 5.04
CA GLN A 286 -25.08 12.41 6.44
C GLN A 286 -23.74 11.89 6.94
N ASP A 287 -23.28 12.42 8.08
CA ASP A 287 -22.12 11.83 8.76
C ASP A 287 -22.48 10.42 9.24
N LEU A 288 -21.51 9.51 9.16
CA LEU A 288 -21.63 8.19 9.78
C LEU A 288 -21.02 8.25 11.18
N VAL A 289 -21.84 7.96 12.17
CA VAL A 289 -21.42 7.87 13.58
C VAL A 289 -21.40 6.40 14.00
N ILE A 290 -20.23 5.90 14.34
CA ILE A 290 -20.03 4.56 14.88
C ILE A 290 -19.79 4.71 16.37
N ARG A 291 -20.76 4.31 17.18
CA ARG A 291 -20.67 4.39 18.64
C ARG A 291 -20.04 3.13 19.19
N VAL A 292 -18.85 3.27 19.76
CA VAL A 292 -18.07 2.18 20.38
C VAL A 292 -17.79 2.58 21.84
N ASN A 293 -18.39 1.86 22.80
CA ASN A 293 -18.20 2.12 24.23
C ASN A 293 -18.51 3.57 24.64
N GLY A 294 -19.63 4.09 24.14
CA GLY A 294 -20.03 5.49 24.39
C GLY A 294 -19.18 6.55 23.68
N ASN A 295 -18.11 6.17 22.98
CA ASN A 295 -17.34 7.09 22.14
C ASN A 295 -17.88 7.08 20.72
N ASP A 296 -17.96 8.27 20.12
CA ASP A 296 -18.40 8.45 18.76
C ASP A 296 -17.18 8.51 17.81
N VAL A 297 -17.08 7.52 16.93
CA VAL A 297 -16.18 7.54 15.78
C VAL A 297 -16.97 8.11 14.62
N VAL A 298 -16.65 9.34 14.21
CA VAL A 298 -17.39 10.04 13.17
C VAL A 298 -16.62 10.02 11.85
N VAL A 299 -17.24 9.53 10.78
CA VAL A 299 -16.75 9.68 9.40
C VAL A 299 -17.57 10.78 8.73
N PHE A 300 -16.92 11.86 8.33
CA PHE A 300 -17.61 13.02 7.78
C PHE A 300 -18.19 12.73 6.39
N LYS A 301 -19.39 13.23 6.14
CA LYS A 301 -20.07 13.13 4.84
C LYS A 301 -19.29 13.75 3.70
N SER A 302 -18.46 14.75 4.00
CA SER A 302 -17.56 15.40 3.04
C SER A 302 -16.62 14.41 2.36
N SER A 303 -16.36 13.26 2.99
CA SER A 303 -15.58 12.18 2.40
C SER A 303 -16.37 11.29 1.44
N PHE A 304 -17.70 11.31 1.41
CA PHE A 304 -18.53 10.29 0.71
C PHE A 304 -18.30 10.25 -0.80
N PHE A 305 -18.19 11.40 -1.45
CA PHE A 305 -17.80 11.52 -2.84
C PHE A 305 -16.38 12.05 -2.96
N TYR A 306 -15.67 11.61 -4.00
CA TYR A 306 -14.35 12.10 -4.34
C TYR A 306 -14.25 12.36 -5.84
N GLU A 307 -13.46 13.35 -6.25
CA GLU A 307 -13.26 13.66 -7.67
C GLU A 307 -12.26 12.66 -8.27
N THR A 308 -12.66 11.97 -9.34
CA THR A 308 -11.85 10.89 -9.92
C THR A 308 -10.60 11.42 -10.61
N GLU A 309 -10.65 12.65 -11.11
CA GLU A 309 -9.54 13.38 -11.71
C GLU A 309 -9.66 14.87 -11.34
N PRO A 310 -8.54 15.56 -11.04
CA PRO A 310 -8.59 16.96 -10.67
C PRO A 310 -9.29 17.82 -11.72
N CYS A 311 -10.28 18.61 -11.31
CA CYS A 311 -11.06 19.52 -12.17
C CYS A 311 -11.90 18.82 -13.26
N SER A 312 -12.07 17.50 -13.21
CA SER A 312 -12.86 16.75 -14.17
C SER A 312 -14.37 16.90 -13.98
N GLN A 313 -14.81 17.31 -12.78
CA GLN A 313 -16.21 17.31 -12.35
C GLN A 313 -16.84 15.90 -12.42
N ARG A 314 -16.02 14.85 -12.38
CA ARG A 314 -16.45 13.45 -12.34
C ARG A 314 -16.13 12.90 -10.96
N TYR A 315 -17.13 12.28 -10.34
CA TYR A 315 -17.08 11.87 -8.95
C TYR A 315 -17.44 10.41 -8.80
N GLN A 316 -16.86 9.77 -7.79
CA GLN A 316 -17.21 8.42 -7.37
C GLN A 316 -17.43 8.39 -5.86
N ILE A 317 -18.09 7.34 -5.38
CA ILE A 317 -18.29 7.10 -3.95
C ILE A 317 -17.00 6.50 -3.37
N SER A 318 -16.47 7.09 -2.30
CA SER A 318 -15.26 6.61 -1.61
C SER A 318 -15.58 5.52 -0.57
N TRP A 319 -16.84 5.42 -0.14
CA TRP A 319 -17.30 4.39 0.78
C TRP A 319 -17.69 3.14 0.02
N CYS A 320 -17.40 1.97 0.59
CA CYS A 320 -17.70 0.71 -0.06
C CYS A 320 -18.10 -0.39 0.92
N GLY A 321 -18.95 -1.29 0.44
CA GLY A 321 -19.37 -2.49 1.16
C GLY A 321 -18.41 -3.64 0.91
N VAL A 322 -17.94 -4.27 1.98
CA VAL A 322 -17.10 -5.48 1.92
C VAL A 322 -17.82 -6.66 2.52
N GLU A 323 -17.55 -7.85 1.96
CA GLU A 323 -18.00 -9.10 2.57
C GLU A 323 -17.32 -9.29 3.93
N GLY A 324 -18.10 -9.72 4.92
CA GLY A 324 -17.64 -9.89 6.29
C GLY A 324 -18.20 -8.83 7.24
N THR A 325 -17.57 -8.74 8.41
CA THR A 325 -18.08 -7.93 9.54
C THR A 325 -17.15 -6.82 10.00
N ALA A 326 -15.92 -6.78 9.49
CA ALA A 326 -14.94 -5.78 9.83
C ALA A 326 -15.27 -4.42 9.19
N VAL A 327 -14.95 -3.36 9.93
CA VAL A 327 -14.98 -1.98 9.46
C VAL A 327 -13.54 -1.50 9.30
N ILE A 328 -13.18 -1.04 8.11
CA ILE A 328 -11.85 -0.49 7.86
C ILE A 328 -11.99 1.02 7.72
N LEU A 329 -11.52 1.72 8.75
CA LEU A 329 -11.47 3.18 8.84
C LEU A 329 -10.28 3.68 8.01
N GLY A 330 -10.50 3.71 6.69
CA GLY A 330 -9.53 4.12 5.69
C GLY A 330 -9.36 5.64 5.58
N THR A 331 -8.82 6.12 4.47
CA THR A 331 -8.58 7.57 4.22
C THR A 331 -9.81 8.46 4.40
N ALA A 332 -11.04 7.95 4.23
CA ALA A 332 -12.26 8.71 4.51
C ALA A 332 -12.44 9.05 5.99
N PHE A 333 -11.93 8.21 6.90
CA PHE A 333 -11.93 8.51 8.33
C PHE A 333 -10.92 9.60 8.71
N PHE A 334 -9.79 9.68 8.00
CA PHE A 334 -8.79 10.74 8.21
C PHE A 334 -9.26 12.10 7.66
N TRP A 335 -10.12 12.10 6.66
CA TRP A 335 -10.58 13.28 5.92
C TRP A 335 -11.19 14.35 6.84
N GLY A 336 -10.64 15.56 6.77
CA GLY A 336 -11.11 16.71 7.55
C GLY A 336 -10.77 16.65 9.04
N LYS A 337 -9.84 15.79 9.48
CA LYS A 337 -9.52 15.59 10.90
C LYS A 337 -8.05 15.78 11.25
N ASN A 338 -7.82 16.00 12.55
CA ASN A 338 -6.53 15.81 13.22
C ASN A 338 -6.59 14.54 14.08
N LEU A 339 -5.88 13.49 13.69
CA LEU A 339 -5.84 12.21 14.41
C LEU A 339 -4.46 11.97 15.02
N LEU A 340 -4.38 11.86 16.35
CA LEU A 340 -3.15 11.53 17.08
C LEU A 340 -3.12 10.05 17.45
N PHE A 341 -2.09 9.35 16.97
CA PHE A 341 -1.76 7.99 17.36
C PHE A 341 -0.67 8.06 18.43
N ASP A 342 -1.04 7.83 19.69
CA ASP A 342 -0.10 7.73 20.80
C ASP A 342 0.21 6.27 21.12
N THR A 343 1.44 5.87 20.84
CA THR A 343 1.96 4.53 21.15
C THR A 343 3.20 4.57 22.03
N SER A 344 3.38 5.70 22.73
CA SER A 344 4.53 5.96 23.58
C SER A 344 4.55 5.06 24.83
N THR A 345 3.40 4.54 25.21
CA THR A 345 3.19 3.70 26.40
C THR A 345 3.46 2.21 26.14
N ILE A 346 3.55 1.76 24.89
CA ILE A 346 3.69 0.34 24.53
C ILE A 346 4.96 -0.27 25.14
N LYS A 347 6.09 0.45 25.13
CA LYS A 347 7.37 -0.02 25.69
C LYS A 347 7.33 -0.34 27.19
N VAL A 348 6.36 0.21 27.92
CA VAL A 348 6.19 0.00 29.36
C VAL A 348 4.95 -0.84 29.67
N GLY A 349 4.40 -1.53 28.68
CA GLY A 349 3.19 -2.37 28.83
C GLY A 349 1.90 -1.58 28.95
N GLY A 350 1.91 -0.29 28.61
CA GLY A 350 0.70 0.51 28.52
C GLY A 350 -0.04 0.29 27.20
N VAL A 351 -1.25 0.83 27.12
CA VAL A 351 -2.13 0.64 25.95
C VAL A 351 -2.03 1.85 25.01
N PRO A 352 -1.94 1.65 23.69
CA PRO A 352 -1.96 2.76 22.75
C PRO A 352 -3.33 3.43 22.68
N TYR A 353 -3.34 4.70 22.27
CA TYR A 353 -4.54 5.51 22.13
C TYR A 353 -4.59 6.22 20.77
N LEU A 354 -5.79 6.30 20.20
CA LEU A 354 -6.14 7.20 19.12
C LEU A 354 -6.93 8.36 19.71
N TYR A 355 -6.48 9.59 19.45
CA TYR A 355 -7.23 10.78 19.80
C TYR A 355 -7.78 11.45 18.54
N ASP A 356 -9.09 11.69 18.50
CA ASP A 356 -9.68 12.67 17.57
C ASP A 356 -9.50 14.05 18.22
N LEU A 357 -8.57 14.83 17.67
CA LEU A 357 -8.23 16.17 18.18
C LEU A 357 -9.18 17.25 17.63
N GLY A 358 -10.14 16.89 16.79
CA GLY A 358 -11.09 17.78 16.14
C GLY A 358 -10.82 17.99 14.64
N PRO A 359 -11.52 18.96 14.02
CA PRO A 359 -11.43 19.22 12.59
C PRO A 359 -10.01 19.64 12.17
N ALA A 360 -9.66 19.37 10.91
CA ALA A 360 -8.35 19.69 10.33
C ALA A 360 -8.03 21.19 10.36
N ASP A 361 -9.05 22.04 10.15
CA ASP A 361 -8.95 23.51 10.10
C ASP A 361 -7.76 23.99 9.24
N GLY A 362 -7.57 23.41 8.06
CA GLY A 362 -6.46 23.74 7.18
C GLY A 362 -5.07 23.34 7.69
N CYS A 363 -5.00 22.42 8.66
CA CYS A 363 -3.76 21.95 9.30
C CYS A 363 -2.87 23.09 9.84
N GLN A 364 -3.50 24.17 10.32
CA GLN A 364 -2.78 25.36 10.80
C GLN A 364 -2.13 25.16 12.16
N LYS A 365 -2.69 24.28 13.00
CA LYS A 365 -2.16 23.99 14.32
C LYS A 365 -1.04 22.97 14.25
N ASP A 366 0.09 23.32 14.85
CA ASP A 366 1.23 22.42 14.99
C ASP A 366 1.00 21.44 16.15
N TYR A 367 0.94 20.15 15.81
CA TYR A 367 0.83 19.04 16.76
C TYR A 367 2.15 18.28 16.93
N GLY A 368 3.26 18.83 16.44
CA GLY A 368 4.60 18.24 16.52
C GLY A 368 5.22 18.42 17.88
N GLN A 369 6.05 17.45 18.26
CA GLN A 369 6.88 17.59 19.46
C GLN A 369 7.97 18.67 19.27
N ILE A 370 8.51 18.79 18.06
CA ILE A 370 9.42 19.87 17.67
C ILE A 370 8.63 20.84 16.79
N PRO A 371 8.37 22.08 17.24
CA PRO A 371 7.63 23.06 16.46
C PRO A 371 8.29 23.37 15.10
N GLY A 372 7.47 23.57 14.07
CA GLY A 372 7.90 23.95 12.72
C GLY A 372 8.62 22.87 11.92
N ASN A 373 8.53 21.61 12.36
CA ASN A 373 9.09 20.44 11.66
C ASN A 373 7.98 19.53 11.11
N GLU A 374 6.85 20.11 10.71
CA GLU A 374 5.81 19.36 10.03
C GLU A 374 6.32 18.73 8.74
N ILE A 375 5.74 17.59 8.39
CA ILE A 375 5.97 16.92 7.12
C ILE A 375 4.74 17.18 6.26
N SER A 376 4.92 17.86 5.13
CA SER A 376 3.86 18.06 4.17
C SER A 376 3.40 16.70 3.63
N LEU A 377 2.09 16.48 3.69
CA LEU A 377 1.45 15.35 3.03
C LEU A 377 1.00 15.76 1.65
N SER A 378 1.14 14.85 0.71
CA SER A 378 0.60 14.99 -0.63
C SER A 378 -0.15 13.73 -1.03
N GLY A 379 -0.88 13.83 -2.12
CA GLY A 379 -1.60 12.75 -2.76
C GLY A 379 -2.13 13.29 -4.09
N PRO A 380 -2.66 12.44 -4.98
CA PRO A 380 -3.31 12.98 -6.15
C PRO A 380 -4.53 13.79 -5.69
N PRO A 381 -4.68 15.05 -6.14
CA PRO A 381 -5.76 15.94 -5.72
C PRO A 381 -7.13 15.28 -5.84
N GLY A 382 -7.93 15.32 -4.77
CA GLY A 382 -9.28 14.75 -4.74
C GLY A 382 -9.32 13.22 -4.75
N GLN A 383 -8.20 12.54 -5.02
CA GLN A 383 -8.16 11.09 -5.16
C GLN A 383 -7.66 10.37 -3.91
N VAL A 384 -7.21 11.06 -2.86
CA VAL A 384 -6.82 10.42 -1.58
C VAL A 384 -7.92 9.52 -1.01
N LEU A 385 -9.18 9.83 -1.33
CA LEU A 385 -10.37 9.05 -0.97
C LEU A 385 -10.71 7.92 -1.96
N GLY A 386 -10.05 7.89 -3.12
CA GLY A 386 -10.45 7.09 -4.27
C GLY A 386 -9.85 5.69 -4.36
N ILE A 387 -10.16 4.99 -5.45
CA ILE A 387 -9.62 3.64 -5.73
C ILE A 387 -8.09 3.58 -5.68
N ASN A 388 -7.45 4.67 -6.08
CA ASN A 388 -6.00 4.85 -6.12
C ASN A 388 -5.51 5.79 -5.01
N GLY A 389 -6.34 6.03 -3.98
CA GLY A 389 -6.08 7.02 -2.95
C GLY A 389 -4.92 6.64 -2.06
N THR A 390 -3.88 7.45 -2.13
CA THR A 390 -2.68 7.29 -1.32
C THR A 390 -2.29 8.63 -0.71
N ILE A 391 -1.94 8.58 0.57
CA ILE A 391 -1.30 9.68 1.28
C ILE A 391 0.19 9.44 1.21
N THR A 392 0.95 10.38 0.67
CA THR A 392 2.41 10.30 0.58
C THR A 392 3.09 11.39 1.40
N ALA A 393 4.34 11.16 1.73
CA ALA A 393 5.23 12.10 2.39
C ALA A 393 6.64 11.96 1.82
N VAL A 394 7.47 13.00 1.99
CA VAL A 394 8.90 12.90 1.71
C VAL A 394 9.64 12.49 2.98
N VAL A 395 10.49 11.48 2.86
CA VAL A 395 11.43 11.01 3.87
C VAL A 395 12.85 11.09 3.33
N LYS A 396 13.85 11.32 4.18
CA LYS A 396 15.26 11.30 3.78
C LYS A 396 15.95 10.06 4.33
N VAL A 397 16.62 9.30 3.47
CA VAL A 397 17.31 8.05 3.85
C VAL A 397 18.75 8.08 3.36
N GLY A 398 19.68 7.68 4.22
CA GLY A 398 21.08 7.49 3.89
C GLY A 398 22.02 8.62 4.24
N THR A 399 23.31 8.39 3.98
CA THR A 399 24.40 9.37 4.17
C THR A 399 25.29 9.42 2.92
N PRO A 400 25.22 10.48 2.08
CA PRO A 400 24.35 11.64 2.22
C PRO A 400 22.86 11.29 2.06
N PRO A 401 21.95 12.09 2.64
CA PRO A 401 20.51 11.78 2.58
C PRO A 401 19.93 11.86 1.17
N GLN A 402 19.15 10.84 0.81
CA GLN A 402 18.38 10.73 -0.43
C GLN A 402 16.90 10.98 -0.11
N GLU A 403 16.24 11.88 -0.84
CA GLU A 403 14.80 12.16 -0.68
C GLU A 403 13.96 11.10 -1.40
N LEU A 404 13.04 10.49 -0.67
CA LEU A 404 12.11 9.49 -1.16
C LEU A 404 10.68 9.95 -0.87
N THR A 405 9.83 9.97 -1.89
CA THR A 405 8.38 10.08 -1.69
C THR A 405 7.83 8.70 -1.38
N VAL A 406 7.12 8.54 -0.27
CA VAL A 406 6.65 7.23 0.20
C VAL A 406 5.19 7.32 0.61
N GLN A 407 4.44 6.24 0.41
CA GLN A 407 3.09 6.10 0.94
C GLN A 407 3.12 5.94 2.46
N LEU A 408 2.19 6.60 3.15
CA LEU A 408 1.97 6.46 4.58
C LEU A 408 0.87 5.43 4.85
N ASP A 409 1.21 4.44 5.64
CA ASP A 409 0.35 3.31 5.92
C ASP A 409 0.29 3.08 7.44
N THR A 410 -0.84 3.46 8.04
CA THR A 410 -1.11 3.23 9.46
C THR A 410 -1.64 1.82 9.75
N GLY A 411 -1.78 0.96 8.74
CA GLY A 411 -2.08 -0.47 8.81
C GLY A 411 -0.86 -1.38 8.62
N SER A 412 0.37 -0.85 8.63
CA SER A 412 1.60 -1.63 8.53
C SER A 412 2.73 -1.06 9.37
N ALA A 413 3.72 -1.88 9.71
CA ALA A 413 4.88 -1.48 10.53
C ALA A 413 6.19 -1.37 9.73
N LYS A 414 6.21 -1.90 8.50
CA LYS A 414 7.45 -2.03 7.73
C LYS A 414 7.70 -0.78 6.89
N PHE A 415 8.93 -0.28 6.94
CA PHE A 415 9.43 0.71 5.99
C PHE A 415 10.18 0.00 4.85
N PHE A 416 9.77 0.20 3.61
CA PHE A 416 10.55 -0.25 2.47
C PHE A 416 10.55 0.74 1.32
N ALA A 417 11.62 0.69 0.53
CA ALA A 417 11.77 1.39 -0.73
C ALA A 417 11.90 0.40 -1.89
N VAL A 418 11.39 0.77 -3.05
CA VAL A 418 11.52 0.05 -4.31
C VAL A 418 12.91 0.26 -4.86
N HIS A 419 13.63 -0.84 -5.07
CA HIS A 419 14.93 -0.78 -5.73
C HIS A 419 14.75 -0.47 -7.22
N LYS A 420 15.68 0.29 -7.82
CA LYS A 420 15.66 0.57 -9.28
C LYS A 420 15.59 -0.68 -10.15
N GLU A 421 16.15 -1.79 -9.65
CA GLU A 421 16.18 -3.08 -10.37
C GLU A 421 14.97 -3.96 -10.07
N CYS A 422 14.00 -3.50 -9.26
CA CYS A 422 12.85 -4.28 -8.81
C CYS A 422 12.12 -4.92 -10.00
N ARG A 423 12.03 -6.25 -10.00
CA ARG A 423 11.45 -7.02 -11.10
C ARG A 423 9.99 -7.35 -10.81
N LYS A 424 9.12 -7.21 -11.82
CA LYS A 424 7.71 -7.62 -11.72
C LYS A 424 7.62 -9.13 -11.94
N LEU A 425 7.16 -9.84 -10.92
CA LEU A 425 6.58 -11.16 -11.14
C LEU A 425 5.14 -10.87 -11.56
N MET A 426 4.68 -11.25 -12.75
CA MET A 426 3.24 -11.08 -13.03
C MET A 426 2.41 -11.78 -11.93
N ASN A 427 1.15 -11.36 -11.74
CA ASN A 427 0.14 -11.90 -10.80
C ASN A 427 -0.13 -13.42 -10.89
N CYS A 428 0.72 -14.13 -11.63
CA CYS A 428 0.77 -15.55 -11.89
C CYS A 428 1.11 -16.39 -10.68
N PHE A 429 1.77 -15.86 -9.66
CA PHE A 429 2.18 -16.65 -8.51
C PHE A 429 1.71 -16.07 -7.19
N MET A 430 1.45 -16.98 -6.26
CA MET A 430 1.47 -16.72 -4.84
C MET A 430 2.68 -17.41 -4.26
N VAL A 431 3.56 -16.63 -3.63
CA VAL A 431 4.60 -17.17 -2.76
C VAL A 431 3.96 -17.29 -1.38
N ASN A 432 3.68 -18.52 -0.95
CA ASN A 432 3.26 -18.74 0.42
C ASN A 432 4.51 -18.62 1.30
N PRO A 433 4.49 -17.77 2.34
CA PRO A 433 5.63 -17.62 3.23
C PRO A 433 5.96 -18.98 3.86
N PRO A 434 7.25 -19.27 4.11
CA PRO A 434 7.67 -20.60 4.49
C PRO A 434 7.00 -21.07 5.79
N SER A 435 6.26 -22.16 5.76
CA SER A 435 5.78 -22.82 6.98
C SER A 435 6.81 -23.86 7.39
N GLY A 436 7.82 -23.46 8.16
CA GLY A 436 8.95 -24.33 8.52
C GLY A 436 10.08 -24.29 7.49
N THR A 437 10.50 -25.45 6.98
CA THR A 437 11.61 -25.60 6.03
C THR A 437 11.19 -25.52 4.57
N SER A 438 9.91 -25.37 4.23
CA SER A 438 9.48 -25.37 2.83
C SER A 438 8.95 -24.02 2.37
N ILE A 439 9.30 -23.65 1.14
CA ILE A 439 8.65 -22.55 0.41
C ILE A 439 7.75 -23.16 -0.65
N THR A 440 6.49 -22.72 -0.69
CA THR A 440 5.53 -23.15 -1.69
C THR A 440 5.18 -21.99 -2.60
N ILE A 441 5.42 -22.17 -3.89
CA ILE A 441 5.09 -21.20 -4.93
C ILE A 441 3.99 -21.81 -5.78
N SER A 442 2.78 -21.26 -5.70
CA SER A 442 1.62 -21.75 -6.44
C SER A 442 1.26 -20.80 -7.57
N GLN A 443 1.01 -21.33 -8.77
CA GLN A 443 0.37 -20.53 -9.81
C GLN A 443 -1.07 -20.15 -9.39
N LYS A 444 -1.48 -18.88 -9.53
CA LYS A 444 -2.88 -18.49 -9.30
C LYS A 444 -3.79 -19.16 -10.33
N SER A 445 -4.73 -19.98 -9.86
CA SER A 445 -5.59 -20.85 -10.69
C SER A 445 -6.51 -20.09 -11.66
N TRP A 446 -6.83 -18.82 -11.40
CA TRP A 446 -7.72 -18.00 -12.22
C TRP A 446 -7.05 -17.23 -13.37
N GLN A 447 -5.71 -17.12 -13.43
CA GLN A 447 -5.02 -16.46 -14.54
C GLN A 447 -4.56 -17.47 -15.61
N LYS A 448 -5.49 -17.90 -16.47
CA LYS A 448 -5.24 -18.86 -17.57
C LYS A 448 -4.68 -18.21 -18.86
N GLY A 449 -3.85 -17.18 -18.72
CA GLY A 449 -3.20 -16.55 -19.87
C GLY A 449 -1.94 -17.29 -20.31
N ASN A 450 -1.73 -17.46 -21.63
CA ASN A 450 -0.52 -18.09 -22.18
C ASN A 450 0.78 -17.41 -21.73
N THR A 451 0.80 -16.09 -21.56
CA THR A 451 1.96 -15.34 -21.06
C THR A 451 2.29 -15.71 -19.62
N CYS A 452 1.25 -15.84 -18.79
CA CYS A 452 1.35 -16.16 -17.39
C CYS A 452 1.91 -17.58 -17.17
N GLN A 453 1.40 -18.55 -17.93
CA GLN A 453 1.91 -19.92 -17.92
C GLN A 453 3.37 -20.01 -18.39
N LYS A 454 3.76 -19.27 -19.44
CA LYS A 454 5.14 -19.29 -19.95
C LYS A 454 6.14 -18.73 -18.95
N GLN A 455 5.85 -17.56 -18.37
CA GLN A 455 6.70 -16.99 -17.32
C GLN A 455 6.71 -17.87 -16.09
N ALA A 456 5.57 -18.48 -15.75
CA ALA A 456 5.51 -19.34 -14.61
C ALA A 456 6.38 -20.60 -14.78
N SER A 457 6.28 -21.25 -15.93
CA SER A 457 7.14 -22.37 -16.29
C SER A 457 8.61 -21.95 -16.32
N ALA A 458 8.97 -20.80 -16.90
CA ALA A 458 10.35 -20.34 -16.95
C ALA A 458 10.95 -20.10 -15.56
N PHE A 459 10.19 -19.50 -14.64
CA PHE A 459 10.62 -19.31 -13.25
C PHE A 459 10.74 -20.66 -12.51
N VAL A 460 9.76 -21.54 -12.66
CA VAL A 460 9.80 -22.87 -12.03
C VAL A 460 10.96 -23.70 -12.57
N ASP A 461 11.20 -23.68 -13.88
CA ASP A 461 12.31 -24.40 -14.50
C ASP A 461 13.65 -23.81 -14.05
N ALA A 462 13.75 -22.47 -13.95
CA ALA A 462 14.92 -21.82 -13.38
C ALA A 462 15.16 -22.25 -11.92
N MET A 463 14.12 -22.35 -11.10
CA MET A 463 14.22 -22.87 -9.72
C MET A 463 14.64 -24.33 -9.65
N LEU A 464 14.10 -25.19 -10.52
CA LEU A 464 14.43 -26.62 -10.58
C LEU A 464 15.89 -26.87 -11.02
N ILE A 465 16.47 -25.95 -11.79
CA ILE A 465 17.87 -26.01 -12.22
C ILE A 465 18.83 -25.60 -11.09
N GLN A 466 18.36 -24.86 -10.08
CA GLN A 466 19.23 -24.38 -9.01
C GLN A 466 19.64 -25.50 -8.06
N SER A 467 20.90 -25.92 -8.20
CA SER A 467 21.50 -27.04 -7.44
C SER A 467 21.52 -26.86 -5.91
N ALA A 468 21.33 -25.64 -5.42
CA ALA A 468 21.40 -25.33 -3.98
C ALA A 468 20.15 -25.77 -3.20
N VAL A 469 19.09 -26.22 -3.87
CA VAL A 469 17.82 -26.58 -3.23
C VAL A 469 17.13 -27.74 -3.91
N SER A 470 16.49 -28.61 -3.12
CA SER A 470 15.61 -29.64 -3.67
C SER A 470 14.22 -29.06 -3.87
N CYS A 471 13.93 -28.61 -5.10
CA CYS A 471 12.58 -28.21 -5.49
C CYS A 471 11.88 -29.35 -6.24
N SER A 472 10.60 -29.56 -5.95
CA SER A 472 9.77 -30.55 -6.62
C SER A 472 8.43 -29.95 -7.03
N LYS A 473 7.92 -30.37 -8.19
CA LYS A 473 6.55 -30.06 -8.63
C LYS A 473 5.59 -30.99 -7.88
N THR A 474 4.66 -30.44 -7.10
CA THR A 474 3.73 -31.22 -6.27
C THR A 474 2.29 -30.99 -6.72
N GLY A 475 1.58 -32.02 -7.17
CA GLY A 475 0.22 -31.89 -7.72
C GLY A 475 0.25 -31.33 -9.15
N GLY A 476 -0.68 -31.75 -10.01
CA GLY A 476 -0.66 -31.44 -11.47
C GLY A 476 -0.81 -29.96 -11.87
N GLU A 477 -0.79 -29.04 -10.90
CA GLU A 477 -0.73 -27.60 -11.09
C GLU A 477 0.73 -27.15 -10.91
N ASN A 478 1.13 -25.99 -11.44
CA ASN A 478 2.50 -25.45 -11.29
C ASN A 478 2.79 -25.00 -9.84
N LEU A 479 2.67 -25.92 -8.89
CA LEU A 479 2.99 -25.78 -7.49
C LEU A 479 4.41 -26.30 -7.28
N LEU A 480 5.31 -25.38 -7.02
CA LEU A 480 6.70 -25.69 -6.69
C LEU A 480 6.84 -25.71 -5.17
N THR A 481 7.22 -26.87 -4.63
CA THR A 481 7.61 -27.00 -3.23
C THR A 481 9.12 -27.18 -3.18
N CYS A 482 9.81 -26.22 -2.57
CA CYS A 482 11.24 -26.28 -2.34
C CYS A 482 11.49 -26.65 -0.89
N ASP A 483 12.26 -27.72 -0.66
CA ASP A 483 12.67 -28.16 0.66
C ASP A 483 13.98 -27.45 1.01
N CYS A 484 13.91 -26.60 2.03
CA CYS A 484 14.94 -25.66 2.45
C CYS A 484 15.39 -26.06 3.86
N PRO A 485 16.42 -26.92 4.01
CA PRO A 485 16.93 -27.29 5.33
C PRO A 485 17.22 -26.06 6.20
N ASP A 486 17.74 -25.02 5.53
CA ASP A 486 17.79 -23.65 6.00
C ASP A 486 17.06 -22.74 5.03
N LYS A 487 16.50 -21.62 5.51
CA LYS A 487 15.75 -20.69 4.66
C LYS A 487 16.65 -20.05 3.57
N GLN A 488 17.92 -19.85 3.85
CA GLN A 488 18.83 -19.08 3.01
C GLN A 488 19.07 -19.64 1.59
N PRO A 489 19.43 -20.92 1.39
CA PRO A 489 19.75 -21.45 0.06
C PRO A 489 18.55 -21.42 -0.88
N CYS A 490 17.35 -21.66 -0.33
CA CYS A 490 16.08 -21.51 -1.04
C CYS A 490 15.90 -20.11 -1.61
N TYR A 491 16.18 -19.11 -0.79
CA TYR A 491 16.01 -17.73 -1.21
C TYR A 491 17.05 -17.27 -2.21
N VAL A 492 18.32 -17.67 -2.05
CA VAL A 492 19.37 -17.41 -3.06
C VAL A 492 18.95 -18.01 -4.40
N ALA A 493 18.54 -19.27 -4.41
CA ALA A 493 18.03 -19.92 -5.61
C ALA A 493 16.83 -19.20 -6.21
N MET A 494 15.92 -18.69 -5.36
CA MET A 494 14.79 -17.88 -5.78
C MET A 494 15.24 -16.60 -6.47
N VAL A 495 16.04 -15.76 -5.80
CA VAL A 495 16.55 -14.50 -6.36
C VAL A 495 17.30 -14.74 -7.68
N GLU A 496 18.13 -15.77 -7.76
CA GLU A 496 18.81 -16.12 -9.00
C GLU A 496 17.86 -16.61 -10.09
N ALA A 497 16.87 -17.44 -9.75
CA ALA A 497 15.86 -17.90 -10.70
C ALA A 497 15.04 -16.71 -11.23
N ILE A 498 14.69 -15.76 -10.36
CA ILE A 498 14.03 -14.50 -10.69
C ILE A 498 14.85 -13.67 -11.67
N GLN A 499 16.14 -13.46 -11.37
CA GLN A 499 17.04 -12.71 -12.25
C GLN A 499 17.14 -13.34 -13.64
N LYS A 500 17.07 -14.67 -13.72
CA LYS A 500 17.13 -15.42 -14.99
C LYS A 500 15.80 -15.48 -15.74
N SER A 501 14.66 -15.35 -15.06
CA SER A 501 13.33 -15.64 -15.63
C SER A 501 12.43 -14.42 -15.80
N LEU A 502 12.74 -13.28 -15.18
CA LEU A 502 11.90 -12.08 -15.25
C LEU A 502 12.45 -11.01 -16.18
N ILE A 503 11.51 -10.31 -16.81
CA ILE A 503 11.80 -9.17 -17.68
C ILE A 503 12.47 -8.08 -16.84
N PRO A 504 13.60 -7.50 -17.30
CA PRO A 504 14.23 -6.39 -16.63
C PRO A 504 13.26 -5.23 -16.39
N ALA A 505 13.36 -4.62 -15.21
CA ALA A 505 12.56 -3.47 -14.82
C ALA A 505 12.68 -2.31 -15.82
N GLU A 506 13.75 -2.24 -16.62
CA GLU A 506 13.93 -1.20 -17.64
C GLU A 506 12.84 -1.25 -18.74
N VAL A 507 12.23 -2.41 -19.01
CA VAL A 507 11.06 -2.53 -19.90
C VAL A 507 9.80 -1.93 -19.25
N CYS A 508 9.74 -1.91 -17.92
CA CYS A 508 8.70 -1.27 -17.11
C CYS A 508 9.02 0.20 -16.79
N GLY A 509 10.30 0.59 -16.83
CA GLY A 509 10.79 1.94 -16.55
C GLY A 509 10.31 2.97 -17.57
N ILE A 510 10.00 2.54 -18.80
CA ILE A 510 9.42 3.41 -19.84
C ILE A 510 8.04 3.94 -19.40
N SER A 511 7.26 3.17 -18.65
CA SER A 511 5.98 3.62 -18.08
C SER A 511 6.15 4.57 -16.89
N ARG A 512 7.23 4.41 -16.08
CA ARG A 512 7.56 5.32 -14.96
C ARG A 512 8.10 6.68 -15.45
N LYS A 513 8.89 6.69 -16.53
CA LYS A 513 9.52 7.90 -17.10
C LYS A 513 8.54 8.88 -17.73
N ALA A 514 7.33 8.44 -18.08
CA ALA A 514 6.34 9.28 -18.73
C ALA A 514 5.64 10.28 -17.79
N CYS A 515 5.75 10.15 -16.46
CA CYS A 515 4.97 10.94 -15.49
C CYS A 515 5.79 11.74 -14.45
N GLY A 516 7.10 11.95 -14.68
CA GLY A 516 7.99 12.62 -13.71
C GLY A 516 8.63 11.61 -12.77
N GLU A 517 9.96 11.61 -12.68
CA GLU A 517 10.69 10.47 -12.07
C GLU A 517 10.53 10.42 -10.54
N PRO A 518 10.08 9.30 -9.96
CA PRO A 518 10.39 9.00 -8.57
C PRO A 518 11.90 8.74 -8.44
N VAL A 519 12.54 9.35 -7.44
CA VAL A 519 13.93 9.03 -7.09
C VAL A 519 13.95 7.64 -6.47
N ASP A 520 14.44 6.65 -7.21
CA ASP A 520 14.68 5.32 -6.65
C ASP A 520 15.72 5.42 -5.52
N PHE A 521 15.52 4.71 -4.42
CA PHE A 521 16.54 4.61 -3.38
C PHE A 521 17.74 3.83 -3.93
N LEU A 522 18.93 4.43 -3.85
CA LEU A 522 20.19 3.83 -4.30
C LEU A 522 21.06 3.50 -3.08
N PRO A 523 21.02 2.25 -2.57
CA PRO A 523 21.82 1.85 -1.42
C PRO A 523 23.31 2.13 -1.61
N SER A 524 23.82 1.99 -2.85
CA SER A 524 25.22 2.26 -3.19
C SER A 524 25.66 3.71 -2.99
N LEU A 525 24.72 4.66 -2.94
CA LEU A 525 25.01 6.07 -2.68
C LEU A 525 24.98 6.42 -1.19
N SER A 526 24.50 5.52 -0.33
CA SER A 526 24.45 5.71 1.11
C SER A 526 25.62 4.99 1.79
N SER A 527 26.53 5.76 2.36
CA SER A 527 27.64 5.23 3.18
C SER A 527 27.19 4.66 4.53
N SER A 528 26.00 5.03 5.00
CA SER A 528 25.39 4.50 6.22
C SER A 528 24.53 3.27 5.98
N PHE A 529 24.24 2.93 4.72
CA PHE A 529 23.50 1.72 4.40
C PHE A 529 24.34 0.51 4.78
N GLN A 530 23.91 -0.16 5.84
CA GLN A 530 24.47 -1.42 6.27
C GLN A 530 23.51 -2.51 5.81
N PRO A 531 23.78 -3.18 4.68
CA PRO A 531 23.06 -4.43 4.41
C PRO A 531 23.33 -5.32 5.62
N GLN A 532 22.31 -5.99 6.17
CA GLN A 532 22.56 -7.00 7.17
C GLN A 532 23.35 -8.12 6.49
N SER A 533 24.69 -8.05 6.57
CA SER A 533 25.66 -9.03 6.06
C SER A 533 25.41 -9.52 4.63
N MET A 534 25.70 -8.69 3.63
CA MET A 534 26.04 -9.15 2.28
C MET A 534 27.11 -8.27 1.65
N SER A 535 28.15 -8.89 1.10
CA SER A 535 28.99 -8.28 0.08
C SER A 535 28.56 -8.81 -1.29
N TYR A 536 27.85 -8.01 -2.06
CA TYR A 536 27.71 -8.27 -3.50
C TYR A 536 28.90 -7.65 -4.22
N LYS A 537 29.66 -8.45 -4.98
CA LYS A 537 30.58 -7.93 -5.99
C LYS A 537 30.00 -8.22 -7.35
N PHE A 538 29.53 -7.18 -8.03
CA PHE A 538 29.29 -7.25 -9.47
C PHE A 538 30.66 -7.36 -10.16
N ALA A 539 30.99 -8.55 -10.66
CA ALA A 539 32.21 -8.71 -11.44
C ALA A 539 31.97 -8.25 -12.88
N LYS A 540 32.84 -7.38 -13.39
CA LYS A 540 32.86 -6.96 -14.80
C LYS A 540 33.23 -8.18 -15.66
N ALA A 541 32.46 -8.45 -16.72
CA ALA A 541 32.75 -9.55 -17.62
C ALA A 541 34.13 -9.39 -18.30
N PRO A 542 34.85 -10.49 -18.62
CA PRO A 542 35.95 -10.45 -19.56
C PRO A 542 35.43 -9.99 -20.93
N GLN A 543 36.06 -8.96 -21.52
CA GLN A 543 35.78 -8.57 -22.89
C GLN A 543 36.26 -9.65 -23.84
N ASP A 544 35.36 -10.38 -24.49
CA ASP A 544 35.72 -11.12 -25.71
C ASP A 544 34.57 -11.18 -26.75
N GLN A 545 34.91 -10.61 -27.92
CA GLN A 545 34.46 -10.82 -29.31
C GLN A 545 33.01 -10.54 -29.76
N HIS A 546 32.85 -9.30 -30.28
CA HIS A 546 32.12 -8.86 -31.48
C HIS A 546 30.87 -9.63 -31.95
N VAL A 547 29.69 -9.05 -31.70
CA VAL A 547 28.52 -9.17 -32.58
C VAL A 547 28.16 -7.76 -33.07
N THR A 548 28.41 -7.48 -34.35
CA THR A 548 28.05 -6.20 -35.00
C THR A 548 26.64 -6.29 -35.59
N ALA A 549 25.74 -5.43 -35.14
CA ALA A 549 24.46 -5.16 -35.81
C ALA A 549 24.46 -3.72 -36.36
N ASN A 550 24.23 -3.58 -37.67
CA ASN A 550 24.16 -2.31 -38.39
C ASN A 550 22.78 -1.66 -38.22
N CYS A 551 22.73 -0.42 -37.73
CA CYS A 551 21.57 0.47 -37.78
C CYS A 551 21.93 1.76 -38.55
N GLN A 552 21.22 2.07 -39.63
CA GLN A 552 21.35 3.35 -40.37
C GLN A 552 19.98 3.94 -40.75
N HIS A 553 19.90 5.28 -40.61
CA HIS A 553 18.98 6.28 -41.18
C HIS A 553 17.55 6.39 -40.59
N ASN A 554 16.87 7.56 -40.53
CA ASN A 554 17.12 8.97 -40.86
C ASN A 554 16.05 9.83 -40.14
N CYS A 555 16.37 11.00 -39.58
CA CYS A 555 15.37 12.01 -39.16
C CYS A 555 15.53 13.28 -40.01
N GLN A 556 14.49 13.66 -40.75
CA GLN A 556 14.28 15.03 -41.23
C GLN A 556 13.01 15.58 -40.59
N TYR A 557 13.15 16.77 -40.00
CA TYR A 557 12.11 17.54 -39.33
C TYR A 557 11.13 18.16 -40.33
N ASN A 558 9.84 18.05 -40.00
CA ASN A 558 8.85 19.12 -40.15
C ASN A 558 7.96 19.13 -38.91
#